data_AF-A0A849E9L0-F1
#
_entry.id   AF-A0A849E9L0-F1
#
_cell.length_a   1.000
_cell.length_b   1.000
_cell.length_c   1.000
_cell.angle_alpha   90.00
_cell.angle_beta   90.00
_cell.angle_gamma   90.00
#
_symmetry.space_group_name_H-M   'P 1'
#
loop_
_entity.id
_entity.type
_entity.pdbx_description
1 polymer ?
#
loop_
_entity_poly.entity_id
_entity_poly.type
_entity_poly.pdbx_seq_one_letter_code
_entity_poly.pdbx_strand_id
1 'polypeptide(L)'
;MKLLNQIARTGLICAVLASCATIPVTSIYKLRNFDLATTDVSKLRVAVQIPQSIRIRPAGVTMVVAARLENGSLNQQEAFVLEELDTLTGSAEQQPKPAKWTHVAAYRLKAADTDRITGVREKIAQLKQRHGDEVKGSISIGVDSCARTLIADGPVLITTWIKSEETVEYVVLNRNLDLRRESEKAGQVLEIKPCQN
;
A
#
# COMPACT_ATOMS: atom_id res chain seq x y z
N MET A 1 63.47 1.08 -19.46
CA MET A 1 62.15 1.67 -19.15
C MET A 1 61.21 0.56 -18.66
N LYS A 2 60.84 0.65 -17.38
CA LYS A 2 59.74 0.04 -16.59
C LYS A 2 58.97 -1.12 -17.26
N LEU A 3 59.19 -2.39 -16.90
CA LEU A 3 58.66 -3.13 -15.72
C LEU A 3 57.13 -3.18 -15.63
N LEU A 4 56.61 -4.37 -15.94
CA LEU A 4 55.55 -5.12 -15.25
C LEU A 4 54.13 -4.54 -15.19
N ASN A 5 53.34 -5.11 -16.10
CA ASN A 5 51.89 -5.28 -16.15
C ASN A 5 51.30 -5.72 -14.78
N GLN A 6 50.67 -4.79 -14.04
CA GLN A 6 49.86 -5.10 -12.86
C GLN A 6 48.40 -5.25 -13.25
N ILE A 7 47.96 -6.51 -13.30
CA ILE A 7 46.56 -6.92 -13.36
C ILE A 7 45.95 -6.65 -11.97
N ALA A 8 45.43 -5.44 -11.76
CA ALA A 8 44.56 -5.16 -10.62
C ALA A 8 43.11 -5.20 -11.11
N ARG A 9 42.51 -6.40 -11.01
CA ARG A 9 41.08 -6.66 -11.12
C ARG A 9 40.32 -5.74 -10.15
N THR A 10 39.93 -4.55 -10.61
CA THR A 10 38.95 -3.75 -9.88
C THR A 10 37.59 -4.31 -10.24
N GLY A 11 37.13 -5.27 -9.44
CA GLY A 11 35.80 -5.84 -9.53
C GLY A 11 34.77 -4.73 -9.42
N LEU A 12 34.02 -4.53 -10.50
CA LEU A 12 32.82 -3.72 -10.56
C LEU A 12 31.82 -4.28 -9.53
N ILE A 13 31.77 -3.68 -8.34
CA ILE A 13 30.71 -3.94 -7.37
C ILE A 13 29.43 -3.32 -7.97
N CYS A 14 28.68 -4.14 -8.70
CA CYS A 14 27.29 -3.87 -9.01
C CYS A 14 26.49 -3.91 -7.70
N ALA A 15 26.45 -2.80 -6.98
CA ALA A 15 25.46 -2.56 -5.96
C ALA A 15 24.11 -2.38 -6.66
N VAL A 16 23.42 -3.50 -6.92
CA VAL A 16 22.01 -3.47 -7.29
C VAL A 16 21.27 -2.95 -6.06
N LEU A 17 20.94 -1.66 -6.06
CA LEU A 17 19.99 -1.06 -5.13
C LEU A 17 18.63 -1.70 -5.39
N ALA A 18 18.42 -2.89 -4.84
CA ALA A 18 17.12 -3.54 -4.79
C ALA A 18 16.14 -2.56 -4.13
N SER A 19 15.15 -2.12 -4.92
CA SER A 19 14.11 -1.20 -4.48
C SER A 19 13.37 -1.77 -3.26
N CYS A 20 13.48 -1.11 -2.10
CA CYS A 20 13.05 -1.64 -0.80
C CYS A 20 11.53 -1.64 -0.54
N ALA A 21 10.68 -1.37 -1.53
CA ALA A 21 9.26 -1.69 -1.42
C ALA A 21 9.09 -3.21 -1.62
N THR A 22 9.37 -3.99 -0.58
CA THR A 22 9.23 -5.44 -0.61
C THR A 22 7.94 -5.84 0.07
N ILE A 23 6.99 -6.33 -0.72
CA ILE A 23 5.89 -7.13 -0.17
C ILE A 23 6.54 -8.38 0.45
N PRO A 24 6.42 -8.62 1.76
CA PRO A 24 7.02 -9.80 2.37
C PRO A 24 6.49 -11.06 1.71
N VAL A 25 7.35 -12.06 1.48
CA VAL A 25 6.95 -13.34 0.86
C VAL A 25 5.78 -13.98 1.62
N THR A 26 5.79 -13.90 2.95
CA THR A 26 4.68 -14.36 3.80
C THR A 26 3.37 -13.64 3.53
N SER A 27 3.42 -12.37 3.13
CA SER A 27 2.23 -11.60 2.75
C SER A 27 1.67 -12.06 1.40
N ILE A 28 2.52 -12.42 0.43
CA ILE A 28 2.09 -12.98 -0.85
C ILE A 28 1.26 -14.26 -0.62
N TYR A 29 1.74 -15.16 0.23
CA TYR A 29 1.01 -16.39 0.55
C TYR A 29 -0.34 -16.13 1.25
N LYS A 30 -0.37 -15.21 2.21
CA LYS A 30 -1.61 -14.86 2.94
C LYS A 30 -2.63 -14.15 2.04
N LEU A 31 -2.16 -13.31 1.11
CA LEU A 31 -3.01 -12.58 0.17
C LEU A 31 -3.43 -13.42 -1.04
N ARG A 32 -2.83 -14.60 -1.27
CA ARG A 32 -3.23 -15.48 -2.39
C ARG A 32 -4.70 -15.91 -2.30
N ASN A 33 -5.20 -16.09 -1.08
CA ASN A 33 -6.60 -16.50 -0.85
C ASN A 33 -7.55 -15.29 -0.78
N PHE A 34 -7.03 -14.07 -0.88
CA PHE A 34 -7.82 -12.86 -0.91
C PHE A 34 -8.41 -12.69 -2.31
N ASP A 35 -9.72 -12.82 -2.44
CA ASP A 35 -10.42 -12.59 -3.70
C ASP A 35 -11.46 -11.49 -3.54
N LEU A 36 -11.19 -10.35 -4.18
CA LEU A 36 -12.09 -9.21 -4.24
C LEU A 36 -13.53 -9.54 -4.63
N ALA A 37 -13.75 -10.59 -5.44
CA ALA A 37 -15.07 -11.00 -5.88
C ALA A 37 -15.90 -11.70 -4.79
N THR A 38 -15.25 -12.29 -3.78
CA THR A 38 -15.92 -13.10 -2.76
C THR A 38 -15.75 -12.54 -1.35
N THR A 39 -14.69 -11.79 -1.09
CA THR A 39 -14.44 -11.14 0.21
C THR A 39 -15.55 -10.16 0.59
N ASP A 40 -15.94 -10.18 1.86
CA ASP A 40 -16.78 -9.14 2.45
C ASP A 40 -15.95 -7.87 2.69
N VAL A 41 -16.01 -6.97 1.71
CA VAL A 41 -15.21 -5.75 1.66
C VAL A 41 -15.57 -4.77 2.79
N SER A 42 -16.76 -4.90 3.40
CA SER A 42 -17.21 -4.07 4.53
C SER A 42 -16.46 -4.38 5.83
N LYS A 43 -15.94 -5.61 5.95
CA LYS A 43 -15.14 -6.07 7.09
C LYS A 43 -13.65 -5.80 6.92
N LEU A 44 -13.24 -5.25 5.78
CA LEU A 44 -11.86 -4.84 5.58
C LEU A 44 -11.43 -3.79 6.59
N ARG A 45 -10.20 -3.95 7.07
CA ARG A 45 -9.49 -2.94 7.83
C ARG A 45 -8.19 -2.64 7.14
N VAL A 46 -7.85 -1.36 7.09
CA VAL A 46 -6.57 -0.88 6.57
C VAL A 46 -5.83 -0.25 7.72
N ALA A 47 -4.54 -0.57 7.85
CA ALA A 47 -3.67 0.16 8.75
C ALA A 47 -2.62 0.90 7.92
N VAL A 48 -2.33 2.13 8.31
CA VAL A 48 -1.33 2.98 7.66
C VAL A 48 -0.34 3.43 8.72
N GLN A 49 0.93 3.06 8.54
CA GLN A 49 2.04 3.57 9.33
C GLN A 49 2.71 4.70 8.55
N ILE A 50 2.87 5.84 9.21
CA ILE A 50 3.64 6.98 8.68
C ILE A 50 4.58 7.57 9.74
N PRO A 51 5.61 8.33 9.34
CA PRO A 51 6.49 9.05 10.26
C PRO A 51 5.72 10.07 11.12
N GLN A 52 6.17 10.29 12.36
CA GLN A 52 5.54 11.28 13.27
C GLN A 52 5.63 12.73 12.78
N SER A 53 6.56 13.04 11.88
CA SER A 53 6.65 14.35 11.21
C SER A 53 5.52 14.59 10.21
N ILE A 54 4.71 13.57 9.90
CA ILE A 54 3.61 13.62 8.93
C ILE A 54 2.28 13.33 9.64
N ARG A 55 1.22 13.99 9.18
CA ARG A 55 -0.16 13.76 9.58
C ARG A 55 -0.99 13.37 8.37
N ILE A 56 -1.78 12.31 8.50
CA ILE A 56 -2.82 11.99 7.51
C ILE A 56 -3.92 13.04 7.63
N ARG A 57 -4.37 13.61 6.52
CA ARG A 57 -5.47 14.60 6.55
C ARG A 57 -6.79 13.91 6.91
N PRO A 58 -7.77 14.63 7.48
CA PRO A 58 -9.14 14.13 7.55
C PRO A 58 -9.59 13.66 6.17
N ALA A 59 -10.23 12.48 6.09
CA ALA A 59 -10.59 11.85 4.81
C ALA A 59 -9.40 11.58 3.86
N GLY A 60 -8.16 11.57 4.37
CA GLY A 60 -6.95 11.43 3.57
C GLY A 60 -6.60 10.00 3.17
N VAL A 61 -7.29 8.98 3.69
CA VAL A 61 -7.05 7.58 3.26
C VAL A 61 -8.11 7.16 2.27
N THR A 62 -7.66 6.68 1.11
CA THR A 62 -8.54 6.16 0.06
C THR A 62 -8.16 4.73 -0.27
N MET A 63 -9.14 3.86 -0.36
CA MET A 63 -8.99 2.52 -0.92
C MET A 63 -9.50 2.52 -2.36
N VAL A 64 -8.66 2.08 -3.29
CA VAL A 64 -9.03 1.87 -4.68
C VAL A 64 -9.20 0.39 -4.92
N VAL A 65 -10.37 -0.01 -5.40
CA VAL A 65 -10.68 -1.37 -5.84
C VAL A 65 -10.72 -1.33 -7.36
N ALA A 66 -9.90 -2.16 -8.00
CA ALA A 66 -9.84 -2.23 -9.45
C ALA A 66 -9.85 -3.68 -9.93
N ALA A 67 -10.37 -3.89 -11.14
CA ALA A 67 -10.16 -5.08 -11.92
C ALA A 67 -9.64 -4.69 -13.31
N ARG A 68 -8.76 -5.51 -13.85
CA ARG A 68 -8.22 -5.33 -15.19
C ARG A 68 -8.10 -6.67 -15.88
N LEU A 69 -8.26 -6.69 -17.20
CA LEU A 69 -7.86 -7.83 -18.00
C LEU A 69 -6.33 -7.89 -18.07
N GLU A 70 -5.76 -9.08 -18.30
CA GLU A 70 -4.31 -9.28 -18.46
C GLU A 70 -3.72 -8.39 -19.56
N ASN A 71 -4.49 -8.12 -20.62
CA ASN A 71 -4.11 -7.21 -21.70
C ASN A 71 -4.02 -5.73 -21.29
N GLY A 72 -4.28 -5.41 -20.02
CA GLY A 72 -4.18 -4.05 -19.47
C GLY A 72 -5.41 -3.18 -19.69
N SER A 73 -6.47 -3.68 -20.33
CA SER A 73 -7.73 -2.97 -20.44
C SER A 73 -8.33 -2.79 -19.04
N LEU A 74 -8.38 -1.54 -18.56
CA LEU A 74 -8.98 -1.22 -17.27
C LEU A 74 -10.49 -1.41 -17.38
N ASN A 75 -11.00 -2.42 -16.69
CA ASN A 75 -12.43 -2.71 -16.65
C ASN A 75 -12.87 -2.70 -15.18
N GLN A 76 -13.41 -1.56 -14.76
CA GLN A 76 -13.82 -1.21 -13.40
C GLN A 76 -12.68 -0.77 -12.47
N GLN A 77 -12.73 0.51 -12.07
CA GLN A 77 -11.96 1.07 -10.98
C GLN A 77 -12.87 1.97 -10.16
N GLU A 78 -12.79 1.85 -8.84
CA GLU A 78 -13.58 2.68 -7.94
C GLU A 78 -12.81 3.02 -6.67
N ALA A 79 -12.96 4.26 -6.22
CA ALA A 79 -12.28 4.80 -5.05
C ALA A 79 -13.25 5.01 -3.88
N PHE A 80 -12.78 4.71 -2.68
CA PHE A 80 -13.54 4.79 -1.43
C PHE A 80 -12.72 5.53 -0.39
N VAL A 81 -13.23 6.66 0.08
CA VAL A 81 -12.63 7.38 1.21
C VAL A 81 -12.92 6.59 2.48
N LEU A 82 -11.87 6.20 3.20
CA LEU A 82 -12.01 5.43 4.42
C LEU A 82 -12.27 6.34 5.63
N GLU A 83 -12.97 5.81 6.62
CA GLU A 83 -13.10 6.44 7.94
C GLU A 83 -12.07 5.87 8.91
N GLU A 84 -11.50 6.74 9.74
CA GLU A 84 -10.55 6.36 10.78
C GLU A 84 -11.27 5.65 11.93
N LEU A 85 -10.58 4.70 12.55
CA LEU A 85 -11.00 3.98 13.73
C LEU A 85 -10.19 4.45 14.93
N ASP A 86 -10.84 4.48 16.10
CA ASP A 86 -10.17 4.85 17.35
C ASP A 86 -9.02 3.90 17.71
N THR A 87 -9.14 2.63 17.35
CA THR A 87 -8.14 1.59 17.66
C THR A 87 -7.97 0.58 16.54
N LEU A 88 -6.80 -0.04 16.49
CA LEU A 88 -6.56 -1.25 15.71
C LEU A 88 -7.44 -2.40 16.21
N THR A 89 -7.85 -3.28 15.29
CA THR A 89 -8.77 -4.39 15.55
C THR A 89 -8.06 -5.74 15.70
N GLY A 90 -8.47 -6.57 16.65
CA GLY A 90 -7.87 -7.90 16.90
C GLY A 90 -6.92 -7.90 18.10
N SER A 91 -6.35 -9.06 18.42
CA SER A 91 -5.40 -9.19 19.55
C SER A 91 -4.09 -8.47 19.27
N ALA A 92 -3.32 -8.15 20.32
CA ALA A 92 -2.06 -7.43 20.20
C ALA A 92 -1.06 -8.12 19.24
N GLU A 93 -1.08 -9.46 19.18
CA GLU A 93 -0.25 -10.25 18.27
C GLU A 93 -0.63 -10.10 16.80
N GLN A 94 -1.91 -9.84 16.52
CA GLN A 94 -2.47 -9.67 15.17
C GLN A 94 -2.32 -8.24 14.65
N GLN A 95 -1.99 -7.29 15.52
CA GLN A 95 -1.88 -5.88 15.19
C GLN A 95 -0.51 -5.53 14.58
N PRO A 96 -0.45 -4.52 13.70
CA PRO A 96 0.81 -3.97 13.23
C PRO A 96 1.70 -3.55 14.41
N LYS A 97 2.98 -3.93 14.35
CA LYS A 97 3.99 -3.46 15.29
C LYS A 97 4.63 -2.20 14.71
N PRO A 98 4.34 -1.01 15.26
CA PRO A 98 4.85 0.24 14.70
C PRO A 98 6.38 0.28 14.79
N ALA A 99 7.02 0.82 13.76
CA ALA A 99 8.44 1.18 13.83
C ALA A 99 8.65 2.35 14.80
N LYS A 100 9.88 2.52 15.30
CA LYS A 100 10.24 3.69 16.12
C LYS A 100 9.95 4.99 15.35
N TRP A 101 9.50 6.02 16.06
CA TRP A 101 9.19 7.36 15.50
C TRP A 101 8.11 7.37 14.40
N THR A 102 7.24 6.37 14.41
CA THR A 102 6.07 6.30 13.54
C THR A 102 4.79 6.28 14.36
N HIS A 103 3.66 6.52 13.71
CA HIS A 103 2.34 6.22 14.24
C HIS A 103 1.60 5.32 13.26
N VAL A 104 0.63 4.56 13.76
CA VAL A 104 -0.23 3.68 12.96
C VAL A 104 -1.67 4.11 13.19
N ALA A 105 -2.37 4.47 12.12
CA ALA A 105 -3.81 4.73 12.14
C ALA A 105 -4.56 3.60 11.43
N ALA A 106 -5.72 3.26 11.99
CA ALA A 106 -6.58 2.20 11.49
C ALA A 106 -7.79 2.81 10.76
N TYR A 107 -8.24 2.15 9.70
CA TYR A 107 -9.29 2.65 8.84
C TYR A 107 -10.25 1.53 8.44
N ARG A 108 -11.51 1.89 8.18
CA ARG A 108 -12.52 1.00 7.59
C ARG A 108 -13.29 1.72 6.48
N LEU A 109 -14.01 0.93 5.68
CA LEU A 109 -15.00 1.47 4.76
C LEU A 109 -16.11 2.18 5.56
N LYS A 110 -16.58 3.32 5.06
CA LYS A 110 -17.75 3.99 5.61
C LYS A 110 -19.00 3.12 5.44
N ALA A 111 -19.87 3.09 6.44
CA ALA A 111 -21.15 2.39 6.34
C ALA A 111 -22.00 2.86 5.14
N ALA A 112 -21.90 4.14 4.77
CA ALA A 112 -22.60 4.71 3.61
C ALA A 112 -22.10 4.17 2.25
N ASP A 113 -20.91 3.56 2.20
CA ASP A 113 -20.32 3.01 0.97
C ASP A 113 -20.58 1.50 0.79
N THR A 114 -21.31 0.85 1.71
CA THR A 114 -21.52 -0.61 1.70
C THR A 114 -22.23 -1.10 0.44
N ASP A 115 -23.29 -0.44 -0.01
CA ASP A 115 -24.00 -0.85 -1.23
C ASP A 115 -23.13 -0.62 -2.48
N ARG A 116 -22.39 0.50 -2.48
CA ARG A 116 -21.51 0.89 -3.58
C ARG A 116 -20.39 -0.11 -3.79
N ILE A 117 -19.72 -0.53 -2.71
CA ILE A 117 -18.65 -1.53 -2.81
C ILE A 117 -19.18 -2.92 -3.15
N THR A 118 -20.39 -3.25 -2.73
CA THR A 118 -21.06 -4.51 -3.08
C THR A 118 -21.32 -4.57 -4.58
N GLY A 119 -21.81 -3.46 -5.17
CA GLY A 119 -21.97 -3.34 -6.62
C GLY A 119 -20.65 -3.47 -7.39
N VAL A 120 -19.53 -2.93 -6.87
CA VAL A 120 -18.21 -3.14 -7.47
C VAL A 120 -17.82 -4.62 -7.44
N ARG A 121 -18.00 -5.28 -6.31
CA ARG A 121 -17.71 -6.71 -6.15
C ARG A 121 -18.50 -7.57 -7.14
N GLU A 122 -19.79 -7.30 -7.29
CA GLU A 122 -20.64 -8.01 -8.26
C GLU A 122 -20.20 -7.80 -9.69
N LYS A 123 -19.82 -6.57 -10.07
CA LYS A 123 -19.26 -6.29 -11.41
C LYS A 123 -17.97 -7.07 -11.65
N ILE A 124 -17.08 -7.14 -10.65
CA ILE A 124 -15.84 -7.92 -10.73
C ILE A 124 -16.16 -9.41 -10.87
N ALA A 125 -17.13 -9.94 -10.11
CA ALA A 125 -17.57 -11.32 -10.23
C ALA A 125 -18.13 -11.62 -11.64
N GLN A 126 -18.93 -10.73 -12.22
CA GLN A 126 -19.43 -10.86 -13.59
C GLN A 126 -18.32 -10.77 -14.65
N LEU A 127 -17.29 -9.95 -14.41
CA LEU A 127 -16.10 -9.92 -15.27
C LEU A 127 -15.37 -11.27 -15.22
N LYS A 128 -15.14 -11.81 -14.01
CA LYS A 128 -14.52 -13.14 -13.83
C LYS A 128 -15.34 -14.27 -14.46
N GLN A 129 -16.66 -14.22 -14.40
CA GLN A 129 -17.52 -15.21 -15.08
C GLN A 129 -17.34 -15.19 -16.61
N ARG A 130 -17.08 -14.00 -17.19
CA ARG A 130 -16.93 -13.84 -18.64
C ARG A 130 -15.52 -14.12 -19.16
N HIS A 131 -14.50 -13.77 -18.38
CA HIS A 131 -13.10 -13.77 -18.82
C HIS A 131 -12.20 -14.70 -17.99
N GLY A 132 -12.74 -15.41 -17.00
CA GLY A 132 -12.00 -16.34 -16.15
C GLY A 132 -10.82 -15.68 -15.43
N ASP A 133 -9.69 -16.39 -15.42
CA ASP A 133 -8.46 -15.99 -14.73
C ASP A 133 -7.73 -14.81 -15.39
N GLU A 134 -8.15 -14.38 -16.59
CA GLU A 134 -7.62 -13.17 -17.24
C GLU A 134 -7.96 -11.90 -16.46
N VAL A 135 -8.95 -11.94 -15.56
CA VAL A 135 -9.32 -10.81 -14.70
C VAL A 135 -8.43 -10.77 -13.46
N LYS A 136 -7.56 -9.78 -13.39
CA LYS A 136 -6.75 -9.49 -12.19
C LYS A 136 -7.40 -8.38 -11.38
N GLY A 137 -7.79 -8.70 -10.14
CA GLY A 137 -8.22 -7.72 -9.15
C GLY A 137 -7.03 -7.09 -8.43
N SER A 138 -7.18 -5.84 -7.99
CA SER A 138 -6.21 -5.18 -7.12
C SER A 138 -6.87 -4.24 -6.12
N ILE A 139 -6.33 -4.21 -4.91
CA ILE A 139 -6.59 -3.15 -3.94
C ILE A 139 -5.35 -2.26 -3.85
N SER A 140 -5.55 -0.96 -3.80
CA SER A 140 -4.48 0.00 -3.55
C SER A 140 -4.92 1.01 -2.49
N ILE A 141 -3.98 1.42 -1.63
CA ILE A 141 -4.22 2.38 -0.57
C ILE A 141 -3.50 3.68 -0.92
N GLY A 142 -4.28 4.76 -1.09
CA GLY A 142 -3.79 6.12 -1.22
C GLY A 142 -3.81 6.83 0.13
N VAL A 143 -2.81 7.68 0.37
CA VAL A 143 -2.66 8.45 1.61
C VAL A 143 -2.35 9.91 1.26
N ASP A 144 -3.31 10.80 1.47
CA ASP A 144 -3.13 12.25 1.50
C ASP A 144 -2.71 12.68 2.90
N SER A 145 -1.64 13.47 2.95
CA SER A 145 -0.98 13.84 4.17
C SER A 145 -0.40 15.26 4.13
N CYS A 146 -0.05 15.75 5.31
CA CYS A 146 0.59 17.05 5.51
C CYS A 146 1.76 16.93 6.49
N ALA A 147 2.70 17.86 6.37
CA ALA A 147 3.84 17.94 7.28
C ALA A 147 3.42 18.59 8.60
N ARG A 148 3.59 17.89 9.73
CA ARG A 148 3.43 18.46 11.08
C ARG A 148 4.64 19.31 11.46
N THR A 149 5.81 18.84 11.08
CA THR A 149 7.11 19.47 11.30
C THR A 149 7.89 19.50 10.00
N LEU A 150 9.07 20.10 10.00
CA LEU A 150 9.99 19.95 8.88
C LEU A 150 10.24 18.46 8.63
N ILE A 151 10.11 18.04 7.37
CA ILE A 151 10.43 16.68 6.93
C ILE A 151 11.92 16.69 6.58
N ALA A 152 12.70 15.85 7.25
CA ALA A 152 14.13 15.74 7.00
C ALA A 152 14.40 15.33 5.55
N ASP A 153 15.55 15.77 5.04
CA ASP A 153 16.05 15.25 3.77
C ASP A 153 16.36 13.75 3.91
N GLY A 154 15.69 12.94 3.11
CA GLY A 154 15.79 11.48 3.16
C GLY A 154 14.48 10.77 2.81
N PRO A 155 14.46 9.44 2.99
CA PRO A 155 13.31 8.60 2.65
C PRO A 155 12.06 8.96 3.47
N VAL A 156 10.91 9.01 2.79
CA VAL A 156 9.61 9.15 3.45
C VAL A 156 8.90 7.81 3.41
N LEU A 157 9.16 6.99 4.43
CA LEU A 157 8.74 5.60 4.46
C LEU A 157 7.32 5.45 5.01
N ILE A 158 6.45 4.81 4.22
CA ILE A 158 5.12 4.38 4.66
C ILE A 158 5.02 2.86 4.62
N THR A 159 4.23 2.30 5.54
CA THR A 159 3.84 0.88 5.49
C THR A 159 2.33 0.79 5.56
N THR A 160 1.73 -0.05 4.73
CA THR A 160 0.29 -0.29 4.72
C THR A 160 0.00 -1.77 4.96
N TRP A 161 -1.07 -2.04 5.69
CA TRP A 161 -1.58 -3.37 5.91
C TRP A 161 -3.05 -3.44 5.54
N ILE A 162 -3.49 -4.64 5.20
CA ILE A 162 -4.89 -4.99 5.05
C ILE A 162 -5.21 -6.14 6.00
N LYS A 163 -6.41 -6.11 6.58
CA LYS A 163 -7.00 -7.21 7.32
C LYS A 163 -8.38 -7.48 6.74
N SER A 164 -8.69 -8.74 6.52
CA SER A 164 -9.99 -9.24 6.09
C SER A 164 -10.41 -10.43 6.96
N GLU A 165 -11.58 -11.01 6.68
CA GLU A 165 -12.00 -12.25 7.34
C GLU A 165 -11.06 -13.41 7.00
N GLU A 166 -10.61 -13.48 5.74
CA GLU A 166 -9.73 -14.53 5.23
C GLU A 166 -8.32 -14.42 5.77
N THR A 167 -7.81 -13.20 5.99
CA THR A 167 -6.45 -13.03 6.53
C THR A 167 -6.39 -13.17 8.04
N VAL A 168 -7.49 -12.90 8.76
CA VAL A 168 -7.63 -12.92 10.24
C VAL A 168 -6.78 -11.87 10.98
N GLU A 169 -5.56 -11.61 10.50
CA GLU A 169 -4.59 -10.64 10.99
C GLU A 169 -4.29 -9.56 9.93
N TYR A 170 -3.56 -8.52 10.34
CA TYR A 170 -3.06 -7.50 9.43
C TYR A 170 -1.89 -8.04 8.59
N VAL A 171 -2.11 -8.14 7.29
CA VAL A 171 -1.12 -8.56 6.30
C VAL A 171 -0.55 -7.32 5.60
N VAL A 172 0.77 -7.28 5.43
CA VAL A 172 1.45 -6.13 4.80
C VAL A 172 1.10 -6.07 3.32
N LEU A 173 0.58 -4.94 2.86
CA LEU A 173 0.42 -4.63 1.44
C LEU A 173 1.72 -4.07 0.88
N ASN A 174 2.23 -3.00 1.49
CA ASN A 174 3.50 -2.39 1.12
C ASN A 174 4.33 -2.14 2.37
N ARG A 175 5.60 -2.55 2.37
CA ARG A 175 6.55 -2.29 3.46
C ARG A 175 7.53 -1.20 3.08
N ASN A 176 7.70 -0.21 3.94
CA ASN A 176 8.71 0.86 3.80
C ASN A 176 8.74 1.45 2.38
N LEU A 177 7.56 1.72 1.81
CA LEU A 177 7.45 2.40 0.53
C LEU A 177 7.95 3.83 0.70
N ASP A 178 8.98 4.19 -0.05
CA ASP A 178 9.55 5.54 -0.02
C ASP A 178 8.80 6.46 -0.98
N LEU A 179 7.95 7.32 -0.43
CA LEU A 179 7.13 8.26 -1.20
C LEU A 179 7.98 9.22 -2.04
N ARG A 180 9.21 9.54 -1.60
CA ARG A 180 10.09 10.46 -2.32
C ARG A 180 10.55 9.80 -3.61
N ARG A 181 11.00 8.55 -3.49
CA ARG A 181 11.41 7.73 -4.63
C ARG A 181 10.26 7.39 -5.57
N GLU A 182 9.06 7.11 -5.06
CA GLU A 182 7.89 6.86 -5.92
C GLU A 182 7.47 8.11 -6.70
N SER A 183 7.57 9.29 -6.09
CA SER A 183 7.34 10.57 -6.80
C SER A 183 8.39 10.78 -7.88
N GLU A 184 9.68 10.57 -7.57
CA GLU A 184 10.77 10.70 -8.54
C GLU A 184 10.60 9.76 -9.75
N LYS A 185 10.23 8.50 -9.51
CA LYS A 185 9.91 7.53 -10.59
C LYS A 185 8.74 8.00 -11.47
N ALA A 186 7.78 8.71 -10.88
CA ALA A 186 6.66 9.31 -11.60
C ALA A 186 7.01 10.64 -12.28
N GLY A 187 8.28 11.08 -12.21
CA GLY A 187 8.73 12.36 -12.77
C GLY A 187 8.25 13.58 -11.97
N GLN A 188 7.93 13.39 -10.69
CA GLN A 188 7.38 14.40 -9.80
C GLN A 188 8.29 14.63 -8.60
N VAL A 189 8.30 15.85 -8.07
CA VAL A 189 8.92 16.15 -6.77
C VAL A 189 7.87 15.85 -5.70
N LEU A 190 8.27 15.11 -4.66
CA LEU A 190 7.40 14.91 -3.50
C LEU A 190 7.20 16.24 -2.77
N GLU A 191 6.04 16.85 -2.95
CA GLU A 191 5.61 18.01 -2.17
C GLU A 191 4.65 17.59 -1.06
N ILE A 192 5.13 17.58 0.19
CA ILE A 192 4.26 17.45 1.36
C ILE A 192 4.10 18.82 2.00
N LYS A 193 2.96 19.46 1.72
CA LYS A 193 2.64 20.79 2.26
C LYS A 193 2.47 20.74 3.78
N PRO A 194 2.82 21.82 4.52
CA PRO A 194 2.51 21.94 5.94
C PRO A 194 1.03 21.71 6.23
N CYS A 195 0.73 21.16 7.39
CA CYS A 195 -0.64 21.09 7.88
C CYS A 195 -1.17 22.51 8.05
N GLN A 196 -2.32 22.80 7.44
CA GLN A 196 -3.08 24.00 7.77
C GLN A 196 -3.78 23.75 9.12
N ASN A 197 -3.73 24.75 9.98
CA ASN A 197 -4.40 24.74 11.29
C ASN A 197 -5.92 24.73 11.12
#